data_AF-A0A2T7B4R8-F1
#
_entry.id   AF-A0A2T7B4R8-F1
#
_cell.length_a   1.000
_cell.length_b   1.000
_cell.length_c   1.000
_cell.angle_alpha   90.00
_cell.angle_beta   90.00
_cell.angle_gamma   90.00
#
_symmetry.space_group_name_H-M   'P 1'
#
loop_
_entity.id
_entity.type
_entity.pdbx_description
1 polymer ?
#
loop_
_entity_poly.entity_id
_entity_poly.type
_entity_poly.pdbx_seq_one_letter_code
_entity_poly.pdbx_strand_id
1 'polypeptide(L)'
;MSKENIDYRAIVERIAEMLHGSVTDIPLLTVTAQSYKDRFAKVEAERDALAAENAALKSAISHHAAGFTVCEACGEENVSGNDDVCRALNETPATDAFLREVKASGIDAASAELNQLAERSEKEAPIAAEHHRSAALYLQLFAAQLRQGGAA
;
A
#
# COMPACT_ATOMS: atom_id res chain seq x y z
N MET A 1 32.13 -17.42 59.26
CA MET A 1 31.36 -16.70 58.21
C MET A 1 32.31 -16.41 57.06
N SER A 2 32.34 -17.27 56.04
CA SER A 2 33.08 -17.01 54.81
C SER A 2 32.40 -15.86 54.08
N LYS A 3 33.15 -14.77 53.79
CA LYS A 3 32.66 -13.71 52.92
C LYS A 3 32.48 -14.31 51.54
N GLU A 4 31.25 -14.36 51.05
CA GLU A 4 30.93 -14.75 49.70
C GLU A 4 31.71 -13.82 48.75
N ASN A 5 32.63 -14.39 47.97
CA ASN A 5 33.48 -13.62 47.09
C ASN A 5 32.64 -13.23 45.86
N ILE A 6 32.09 -12.02 45.89
CA ILE A 6 31.24 -11.50 44.82
C ILE A 6 32.12 -11.24 43.60
N ASP A 7 31.82 -11.93 42.49
CA ASP A 7 32.49 -11.73 41.21
C ASP A 7 31.94 -10.50 40.50
N TYR A 8 32.53 -9.34 40.81
CA TYR A 8 32.19 -8.08 40.18
C TYR A 8 32.43 -8.08 38.67
N ARG A 9 33.36 -8.90 38.16
CA ARG A 9 33.64 -8.96 36.71
C ARG A 9 32.46 -9.61 35.98
N ALA A 10 31.98 -10.74 36.46
CA ALA A 10 30.81 -11.42 35.89
C ALA A 10 29.55 -10.51 35.93
N ILE A 11 29.40 -9.71 36.99
CA ILE A 11 28.30 -8.74 37.10
C ILE A 11 28.42 -7.66 36.02
N VAL A 12 29.61 -7.09 35.81
CA VAL A 12 29.84 -6.03 34.81
C VAL A 12 29.66 -6.56 33.39
N GLU A 13 30.13 -7.77 33.08
CA GLU A 13 29.96 -8.41 31.77
C GLU A 13 28.46 -8.62 31.45
N ARG A 14 27.67 -9.13 32.39
CA ARG A 14 26.20 -9.27 32.22
C ARG A 14 25.49 -7.94 32.03
N ILE A 15 25.90 -6.89 32.76
CA ILE A 15 25.33 -5.55 32.60
C ILE A 15 25.66 -5.00 31.21
N ALA A 16 26.88 -5.21 30.72
CA ALA A 16 27.29 -4.78 29.38
C ALA A 16 26.48 -5.48 28.27
N GLU A 17 26.22 -6.78 28.39
CA GLU A 17 25.38 -7.53 27.45
C GLU A 17 23.93 -7.01 27.44
N MET A 18 23.32 -6.82 28.61
CA MET A 18 21.95 -6.27 28.72
C MET A 18 21.87 -4.86 28.15
N LEU A 19 22.85 -4.00 28.45
CA LEU A 19 22.91 -2.64 27.92
C LEU A 19 23.10 -2.65 26.40
N HIS A 20 23.97 -3.53 25.87
CA HIS A 20 24.20 -3.63 24.43
C HIS A 20 22.91 -4.02 23.70
N GLY A 21 22.20 -5.07 24.14
CA GLY A 21 20.92 -5.47 23.56
C GLY A 21 19.86 -4.37 23.63
N SER A 22 19.73 -3.71 24.78
CA SER A 22 18.78 -2.61 24.96
C SER A 22 19.10 -1.41 24.06
N VAL A 23 20.37 -1.07 23.90
CA VAL A 23 20.84 0.03 23.05
C VAL A 23 20.68 -0.30 21.56
N THR A 24 20.79 -1.57 21.14
CA THR A 24 20.52 -1.97 19.76
C THR A 24 19.03 -2.03 19.43
N ASP A 25 18.18 -2.35 20.40
CA ASP A 25 16.73 -2.47 20.20
C ASP A 25 16.03 -1.10 20.11
N ILE A 26 16.52 -0.08 20.82
CA ILE A 26 15.93 1.29 20.79
C ILE A 26 15.90 1.89 19.35
N PRO A 27 16.99 1.86 18.57
CA PRO A 27 16.98 2.27 17.17
C PRO A 27 16.00 1.46 16.31
N LEU A 28 15.93 0.14 16.50
CA LEU A 28 15.01 -0.73 15.77
C LEU A 28 13.54 -0.36 16.05
N LEU A 29 13.21 -0.10 17.31
CA LEU A 29 11.88 0.37 17.72
C LEU A 29 11.55 1.73 17.10
N THR A 30 12.54 2.63 17.03
CA THR A 30 12.37 3.96 16.44
C THR A 30 12.08 3.87 14.94
N VAL A 31 12.85 3.08 14.20
CA VAL A 31 12.63 2.84 12.76
C VAL A 31 11.27 2.19 12.52
N THR A 32 10.91 1.20 13.34
CA THR A 32 9.62 0.51 13.25
C THR A 32 8.45 1.47 13.51
N ALA A 33 8.53 2.29 14.56
CA ALA A 33 7.52 3.29 14.88
C ALA A 33 7.37 4.33 13.76
N GLN A 34 8.49 4.78 13.17
CA GLN A 34 8.48 5.70 12.05
C GLN A 34 7.82 5.08 10.81
N SER A 35 8.16 3.82 10.49
CA SER A 35 7.53 3.07 9.39
C SER A 35 6.01 2.94 9.58
N TYR A 36 5.54 2.64 10.79
CA TYR A 36 4.11 2.60 11.09
C TYR A 36 3.45 3.97 10.94
N LYS A 37 4.10 5.03 11.44
CA LYS A 37 3.59 6.40 11.31
C LYS A 37 3.41 6.80 9.85
N ASP A 38 4.38 6.49 9.00
CA ASP A 38 4.33 6.81 7.58
C ASP A 38 3.23 6.01 6.86
N ARG A 39 3.05 4.73 7.23
CA ARG A 39 1.96 3.89 6.72
C ARG A 39 0.58 4.41 7.14
N PHE A 40 0.43 4.84 8.39
CA PHE A 40 -0.84 5.42 8.86
C PHE A 40 -1.16 6.71 8.11
N ALA A 41 -0.18 7.61 7.96
CA ALA A 41 -0.38 8.85 7.20
C ALA A 41 -0.82 8.58 5.75
N LYS A 42 -0.22 7.59 5.08
CA LYS A 42 -0.62 7.18 3.72
C LYS A 42 -2.08 6.69 3.67
N VAL A 43 -2.46 5.79 4.59
CA VAL A 43 -3.82 5.23 4.63
C VAL A 43 -4.86 6.30 4.97
N GLU A 44 -4.54 7.23 5.86
CA GLU A 44 -5.42 8.36 6.18
C GLU A 44 -5.67 9.25 4.96
N ALA A 45 -4.62 9.58 4.19
CA ALA A 45 -4.74 10.37 2.97
C ALA A 45 -5.58 9.66 1.89
N GLU A 46 -5.38 8.35 1.69
CA GLU A 46 -6.17 7.55 0.73
C GLU A 46 -7.65 7.47 1.16
N ARG A 47 -7.91 7.26 2.46
CA ARG A 47 -9.27 7.27 3.01
C ARG A 47 -9.95 8.62 2.77
N ASP A 48 -9.27 9.72 3.04
CA ASP A 48 -9.84 11.06 2.91
C ASP A 48 -10.15 11.39 1.44
N ALA A 49 -9.28 10.98 0.51
CA ALA A 49 -9.53 11.09 -0.93
C ALA A 49 -10.76 10.29 -1.38
N LEU A 50 -10.87 9.02 -0.95
CA LEU A 50 -12.04 8.18 -1.25
C LEU A 50 -13.32 8.70 -0.59
N ALA A 51 -13.23 9.27 0.62
CA ALA A 51 -14.37 9.87 1.30
C ALA A 51 -14.86 11.13 0.58
N ALA A 52 -13.94 11.98 0.12
CA ALA A 52 -14.26 13.17 -0.67
C ALA A 52 -14.91 12.80 -2.02
N GLU A 53 -14.34 11.81 -2.72
CA GLU A 53 -14.92 11.28 -3.97
C GLU A 53 -16.34 10.72 -3.72
N ASN A 54 -16.54 9.94 -2.66
CA ASN A 54 -17.86 9.44 -2.28
C ASN A 54 -18.88 10.55 -1.98
N ALA A 55 -18.44 11.63 -1.32
CA ALA A 55 -19.30 12.79 -1.06
C ALA A 55 -19.70 13.49 -2.37
N ALA A 56 -18.75 13.65 -3.31
CA ALA A 56 -19.01 14.22 -4.63
C ALA A 56 -19.99 13.36 -5.44
N LEU A 57 -19.80 12.02 -5.45
CA LEU A 57 -20.72 11.08 -6.10
C LEU A 57 -22.14 11.18 -5.51
N LYS A 58 -22.27 11.19 -4.18
CA LYS A 58 -23.57 11.35 -3.50
C LYS A 58 -24.24 12.69 -3.82
N SER A 59 -23.45 13.76 -3.92
CA SER A 59 -23.94 15.09 -4.31
C SER A 59 -24.47 15.08 -5.74
N ALA A 60 -23.73 14.50 -6.68
CA ALA A 60 -24.16 14.39 -8.07
C ALA A 60 -25.47 13.61 -8.21
N ILE A 61 -25.58 12.45 -7.53
CA ILE A 61 -26.81 11.66 -7.49
C ILE A 61 -27.99 12.48 -6.92
N SER A 62 -27.74 13.25 -5.85
CA SER A 62 -28.78 14.07 -5.21
C SER A 62 -29.23 15.23 -6.11
N HIS A 63 -28.32 15.85 -6.86
CA HIS A 63 -28.65 16.88 -7.85
C HIS A 63 -29.49 16.32 -9.00
N HIS A 64 -29.20 15.10 -9.46
CA HIS A 64 -30.01 14.44 -10.49
C HIS A 64 -31.40 14.03 -9.98
N ALA A 65 -31.52 13.61 -8.72
CA ALA A 65 -32.81 13.32 -8.10
C ALA A 65 -33.74 14.56 -8.02
N ALA A 66 -33.20 15.78 -8.16
CA ALA A 66 -33.97 17.03 -8.08
C ALA A 66 -34.77 17.36 -9.36
N GLY A 67 -34.70 16.54 -10.41
CA GLY A 67 -35.72 16.51 -11.47
C GLY A 67 -35.17 16.44 -12.89
N PHE A 68 -35.56 15.39 -13.61
CA PHE A 68 -35.54 15.34 -15.07
C PHE A 68 -36.87 15.84 -15.62
N THR A 69 -36.86 16.44 -16.81
CA THR A 69 -38.10 16.79 -17.52
C THR A 69 -38.24 15.82 -18.68
N VAL A 70 -39.33 15.06 -18.76
CA VAL A 70 -39.60 14.20 -19.92
C VAL A 70 -40.26 15.03 -21.02
N CYS A 71 -39.80 14.89 -22.26
CA CYS A 71 -40.47 15.45 -23.42
C CYS A 71 -41.82 14.76 -23.61
N GLU A 72 -42.93 15.50 -23.45
CA GLU A 72 -44.29 14.95 -23.62
C GLU A 72 -44.56 14.40 -25.03
N ALA A 73 -43.78 14.80 -26.05
CA ALA A 73 -43.96 14.38 -27.43
C ALA A 73 -43.28 13.06 -27.79
N CYS A 74 -42.11 12.75 -27.22
CA CYS A 74 -41.36 11.53 -27.53
C CYS A 74 -41.14 10.61 -26.32
N GLY A 75 -41.43 11.07 -25.10
CA GLY A 75 -41.21 10.30 -23.87
C GLY A 75 -39.74 10.19 -23.45
N GLU A 76 -38.83 10.85 -24.16
CA GLU A 76 -37.40 10.89 -23.81
C GLU A 76 -37.13 11.97 -22.75
N GLU A 77 -36.19 11.70 -21.85
CA GLU A 77 -35.71 12.71 -20.91
C GLU A 77 -35.06 13.86 -21.69
N ASN A 78 -35.48 15.10 -21.40
CA ASN A 78 -34.75 16.29 -21.84
C ASN A 78 -33.41 16.27 -21.12
N VAL A 79 -32.38 15.77 -21.82
CA VAL A 79 -30.99 15.81 -21.38
C VAL A 79 -30.65 17.27 -21.13
N SER A 80 -30.58 17.66 -19.86
CA SER A 80 -29.96 18.91 -19.50
C SER A 80 -28.49 18.74 -19.87
N GLY A 81 -27.94 19.57 -20.76
CA GLY A 81 -26.50 19.60 -21.03
C GLY A 81 -25.64 19.92 -19.79
N ASN A 82 -26.29 20.20 -18.66
CA ASN A 82 -25.77 20.41 -17.32
C ASN A 82 -26.04 19.20 -16.38
N ASP A 83 -26.42 18.02 -16.88
CA ASP A 83 -26.62 16.84 -16.02
C ASP A 83 -25.29 16.36 -15.43
N ASP A 84 -25.01 16.82 -14.21
CA ASP A 84 -23.76 16.64 -13.48
C ASP A 84 -23.46 15.17 -13.14
N VAL A 85 -24.46 14.27 -13.25
CA VAL A 85 -24.25 12.83 -13.03
C VAL A 85 -23.36 12.21 -14.09
N CYS A 86 -23.42 12.65 -15.35
CA CYS A 86 -22.52 12.14 -16.39
C CYS A 86 -21.05 12.48 -16.08
N ARG A 87 -20.75 13.66 -15.52
CA ARG A 87 -19.37 14.05 -15.15
C ARG A 87 -18.89 13.29 -13.90
N ALA A 88 -19.77 13.06 -12.93
CA ALA A 88 -19.46 12.30 -11.73
C ALA A 88 -19.29 10.79 -11.98
N LEU A 89 -19.94 10.23 -13.01
CA LEU A 89 -19.78 8.85 -13.44
C LEU A 89 -18.52 8.60 -14.30
N ASN A 90 -18.05 9.62 -15.03
CA ASN A 90 -16.98 9.43 -16.01
C ASN A 90 -15.58 9.33 -15.39
N GLU A 91 -15.34 9.84 -14.18
CA GLU A 91 -14.01 9.81 -13.56
C GLU A 91 -14.08 9.61 -12.04
N THR A 92 -13.49 8.51 -11.55
CA THR A 92 -13.30 8.21 -10.11
C THR A 92 -11.80 8.08 -9.80
N PRO A 93 -11.03 9.18 -9.90
CA PRO A 93 -9.57 9.14 -9.84
C PRO A 93 -9.00 8.56 -8.54
N ALA A 94 -9.68 8.75 -7.40
CA ALA A 94 -9.25 8.17 -6.13
C ALA A 94 -9.48 6.64 -6.12
N THR A 95 -10.63 6.20 -6.62
CA THR A 95 -10.91 4.77 -6.82
C THR A 95 -9.93 4.13 -7.81
N ASP A 96 -9.64 4.78 -8.93
CA ASP A 96 -8.70 4.28 -9.94
C ASP A 96 -7.26 4.19 -9.39
N ALA A 97 -6.83 5.18 -8.61
CA ALA A 97 -5.56 5.14 -7.90
C ALA A 97 -5.50 3.97 -6.90
N PHE A 98 -6.57 3.77 -6.13
CA PHE A 98 -6.68 2.65 -5.20
C PHE A 98 -6.61 1.29 -5.92
N LEU A 99 -7.34 1.11 -7.03
CA LEU A 99 -7.31 -0.12 -7.82
C LEU A 99 -5.92 -0.40 -8.40
N ARG A 100 -5.19 0.64 -8.84
CA ARG A 100 -3.80 0.50 -9.31
C ARG A 100 -2.88 0.06 -8.18
N GLU A 101 -3.04 0.60 -6.97
CA GLU A 101 -2.25 0.18 -5.81
C GLU A 101 -2.58 -1.26 -5.38
N VAL A 102 -3.85 -1.66 -5.39
CA VAL A 102 -4.26 -3.06 -5.09
C VAL A 102 -3.64 -4.03 -6.09
N LYS A 103 -3.67 -3.70 -7.38
CA LYS A 103 -3.00 -4.51 -8.42
C LYS A 103 -1.49 -4.58 -8.20
N ALA A 104 -0.85 -3.44 -7.93
CA ALA A 104 0.58 -3.36 -7.66
C ALA A 104 0.97 -4.19 -6.41
N SER A 105 0.18 -4.15 -5.35
CA SER A 105 0.40 -4.96 -4.14
C SER A 105 0.31 -6.47 -4.42
N GLY A 106 -0.60 -6.90 -5.29
CA GLY A 106 -0.67 -8.30 -5.72
C GLY A 106 0.59 -8.73 -6.50
N ILE A 107 1.12 -7.84 -7.33
CA ILE A 107 2.36 -8.06 -8.09
C ILE A 107 3.58 -8.10 -7.15
N ASP A 108 3.62 -7.27 -6.11
CA ASP A 108 4.69 -7.32 -5.10
C ASP A 108 4.72 -8.68 -4.41
N ALA A 109 3.55 -9.23 -4.05
CA ALA A 109 3.47 -10.57 -3.46
C ALA A 109 3.98 -11.66 -4.42
N ALA A 110 3.60 -11.60 -5.71
CA ALA A 110 4.10 -12.54 -6.71
C ALA A 110 5.62 -12.42 -6.93
N SER A 111 6.16 -11.20 -6.90
CA SER A 111 7.59 -10.93 -7.01
C SER A 111 8.37 -11.50 -5.82
N ALA A 112 7.81 -11.39 -4.61
CA ALA A 112 8.40 -11.97 -3.41
C ALA A 112 8.49 -13.51 -3.51
N GLU A 113 7.44 -14.18 -3.99
CA GLU A 113 7.43 -15.63 -4.22
C GLU A 113 8.50 -16.07 -5.24
N LEU A 114 8.68 -15.30 -6.32
CA LEU A 114 9.73 -15.57 -7.30
C LEU A 114 11.13 -15.42 -6.71
N ASN A 115 11.36 -14.41 -5.86
CA ASN A 115 12.65 -14.26 -5.18
C ASN A 115 12.92 -15.44 -4.23
N GLN A 116 11.90 -15.89 -3.48
CA GLN A 116 12.04 -17.09 -2.65
C GLN A 116 12.31 -18.36 -3.48
N LEU A 117 11.67 -18.50 -4.64
CA LEU A 117 11.97 -19.60 -5.57
C LEU A 117 13.42 -19.54 -6.04
N ALA A 118 13.92 -18.35 -6.39
CA ALA A 118 15.30 -18.17 -6.79
C ALA A 118 16.29 -18.59 -5.71
N GLU A 119 16.05 -18.19 -4.45
CA GLU A 119 16.88 -18.59 -3.31
C GLU A 119 16.90 -20.12 -3.12
N ARG A 120 15.74 -20.78 -3.25
CA ARG A 120 15.66 -22.24 -3.15
C ARG A 120 16.38 -22.96 -4.28
N SER A 121 16.35 -22.41 -5.50
CA SER A 121 16.93 -23.02 -6.69
C SER A 121 18.41 -22.70 -6.90
N GLU A 122 19.01 -21.79 -6.12
CA GLU A 122 20.32 -21.21 -6.39
C GLU A 122 21.45 -22.25 -6.53
N LYS A 123 21.43 -23.31 -5.72
CA LYS A 123 22.47 -24.35 -5.75
C LYS A 123 22.23 -25.44 -6.77
N GLU A 124 20.97 -25.83 -6.95
CA GLU A 124 20.59 -27.00 -7.75
C GLU A 124 20.29 -26.65 -9.22
N ALA A 125 19.84 -25.41 -9.47
CA ALA A 125 19.45 -24.93 -10.78
C ALA A 125 19.75 -23.42 -10.92
N PRO A 126 21.03 -23.01 -10.95
CA PRO A 126 21.43 -21.59 -10.92
C PRO A 126 20.85 -20.77 -12.09
N ILE A 127 20.71 -21.37 -13.28
CA ILE A 127 20.10 -20.69 -14.43
C ILE A 127 18.61 -20.42 -14.18
N ALA A 128 17.88 -21.38 -13.60
CA ALA A 128 16.48 -21.18 -13.24
C ALA A 128 16.31 -20.13 -12.14
N ALA A 129 17.22 -20.11 -11.16
CA ALA A 129 17.24 -19.07 -10.12
C ALA A 129 17.40 -17.66 -10.71
N GLU A 130 18.29 -17.48 -11.69
CA GLU A 130 18.44 -16.20 -12.38
C GLU A 130 17.20 -15.79 -13.19
N HIS A 131 16.51 -16.75 -13.82
CA HIS A 131 15.23 -16.47 -14.48
C HIS A 131 14.14 -16.03 -13.50
N HIS A 132 14.06 -16.65 -12.32
CA HIS A 132 13.13 -16.23 -11.27
C HIS A 132 13.43 -14.81 -10.76
N ARG A 133 14.70 -14.47 -10.52
CA ARG A 133 15.12 -13.10 -10.15
C ARG A 133 14.78 -12.09 -11.23
N SER A 134 15.05 -12.42 -12.49
CA SER A 134 14.75 -11.56 -13.62
C SER A 134 13.25 -11.30 -13.75
N ALA A 135 12.42 -12.34 -13.58
CA ALA A 135 10.97 -12.21 -13.58
C ALA A 135 10.46 -11.37 -12.40
N ALA A 136 11.01 -11.57 -11.20
CA ALA A 136 10.67 -10.75 -10.03
C ALA A 136 10.99 -9.26 -10.26
N LEU A 137 12.14 -8.95 -10.85
CA LEU A 137 12.54 -7.57 -11.17
C LEU A 137 11.59 -6.92 -12.18
N TYR A 138 11.20 -7.66 -13.23
CA TYR A 138 10.24 -7.16 -14.22
C TYR A 138 8.88 -6.85 -13.58
N LEU A 139 8.39 -7.74 -12.72
CA LEU A 139 7.13 -7.55 -12.00
C LEU A 139 7.20 -6.33 -11.05
N GLN A 140 8.32 -6.13 -10.35
CA GLN A 140 8.53 -4.94 -9.52
C GLN A 140 8.48 -3.65 -10.34
N LEU A 141 9.09 -3.63 -11.53
CA LEU A 141 9.03 -2.49 -12.44
C LEU A 141 7.59 -2.24 -12.91
N PHE A 142 6.85 -3.28 -13.24
CA PHE A 142 5.44 -3.17 -13.65
C PHE A 142 4.56 -2.65 -12.50
N ALA A 143 4.73 -3.14 -11.28
CA ALA A 143 4.05 -2.62 -10.09
C ALA A 143 4.33 -1.12 -9.88
N ALA A 144 5.58 -0.68 -10.08
CA ALA A 144 5.94 0.73 -10.02
C ALA A 144 5.25 1.57 -11.11
N GLN A 145 5.13 1.05 -12.33
CA GLN A 145 4.42 1.71 -13.43
C GLN A 145 2.93 1.90 -13.13
N LEU A 146 2.27 0.88 -12.57
CA LEU A 146 0.85 0.98 -12.17
C LEU A 146 0.64 2.12 -11.16
N ARG A 147 1.51 2.23 -10.16
CA ARG A 147 1.46 3.31 -9.17
C ARG A 147 1.62 4.70 -9.78
N GLN A 148 2.44 4.83 -10.82
CA GLN A 148 2.63 6.08 -11.56
C GLN A 148 1.48 6.41 -12.53
N GLY A 149 0.54 5.49 -12.74
CA GLY A 149 -0.56 5.67 -13.71
C GLY A 149 -0.21 5.24 -15.12
N GLY A 150 0.83 4.42 -15.30
CA GLY A 150 1.08 3.72 -16.55
C GLY A 150 -0.07 2.75 -16.88
N ALA A 151 -0.34 2.60 -18.18
CA ALA A 151 -1.33 1.64 -18.66
C ALA A 151 -0.94 0.21 -18.28
N ALA A 152 -1.93 -0.58 -17.87
CA ALA A 152 -1.84 -2.03 -17.67
C ALA A 152 -2.14 -2.75 -18.99
#